data_AF-A0A941EZ44-F1
#
_entry.id   AF-A0A941EZ44-F1
#
_cell.length_a   1.000
_cell.length_b   1.000
_cell.length_c   1.000
_cell.angle_alpha   90.00
_cell.angle_beta   90.00
_cell.angle_gamma   90.00
#
_symmetry.space_group_name_H-M   'P 1'
#
loop_
_entity.id
_entity.type
_entity.pdbx_description
1 polymer ?
#
loop_
_entity_poly.entity_id
_entity_poly.type
_entity_poly.pdbx_seq_one_letter_code
_entity_poly.pdbx_strand_id
1 'polypeptide(L)'
;VLYTEVNAQISGSWHIYEVFAHRIVHATQAPHRTVTESHVPPHWMVPDGAAFHRALADLGLGYNRATRTGVIVSMPIIDPPTGAGGAQFTFSTVHDSPAGHAAIWHALEDRFTTTPRAAARPAERRHG
;
A
#
# COMPACT_ATOMS: atom_id res chain seq x y z
N VAL A 1 1.63 -9.96 31.94
CA VAL A 1 2.19 -9.87 30.58
C VAL A 1 2.78 -11.22 30.24
N LEU A 2 2.37 -11.85 29.13
CA LEU A 2 2.84 -13.16 28.69
C LEU A 2 3.66 -12.96 27.40
N TYR A 3 4.95 -13.31 27.43
CA TYR A 3 5.81 -13.31 26.25
C TYR A 3 5.81 -14.72 25.67
N THR A 4 5.47 -14.85 24.38
CA THR A 4 5.35 -16.15 23.69
C THR A 4 6.62 -16.53 22.93
N GLU A 5 7.44 -15.55 22.54
CA GLU A 5 8.68 -15.75 21.79
C GLU A 5 9.59 -14.51 21.83
N VAL A 6 10.88 -14.68 21.52
CA VAL A 6 11.87 -13.60 21.32
C VAL A 6 12.56 -13.84 19.98
N ASN A 7 12.43 -12.89 19.06
CA ASN A 7 13.08 -12.91 17.75
C ASN A 7 14.24 -11.90 17.73
N ALA A 8 15.46 -12.37 18.01
CA ALA A 8 16.68 -11.55 18.05
C ALA A 8 17.32 -11.39 16.65
N GLN A 9 16.53 -10.93 15.67
CA GLN A 9 16.97 -10.65 14.31
C GLN A 9 16.28 -9.39 13.77
N ILE A 10 16.80 -8.79 12.70
CA ILE A 10 16.09 -7.74 11.97
C ILE A 10 14.84 -8.38 11.37
N SER A 11 13.70 -8.23 12.05
CA SER A 11 12.42 -8.75 11.58
C SER A 11 11.83 -7.82 10.51
N GLY A 12 10.88 -8.33 9.73
CA GLY A 12 10.10 -7.53 8.77
C GLY A 12 9.30 -6.39 9.41
N SER A 13 9.33 -6.22 10.74
CA SER A 13 8.69 -5.08 11.42
C SER A 13 9.68 -3.97 11.79
N TRP A 14 10.99 -4.23 11.70
CA TRP A 14 12.01 -3.28 12.12
C TRP A 14 12.08 -2.05 11.21
N HIS A 15 11.95 -2.21 9.88
CA HIS A 15 11.91 -1.05 8.97
C HIS A 15 10.69 -0.17 9.20
N ILE A 16 9.55 -0.76 9.57
CA ILE A 16 8.32 -0.04 9.85
C ILE A 16 8.50 0.81 11.11
N TYR A 17 9.03 0.22 12.19
CA TYR A 17 9.16 0.91 13.47
C TYR A 17 10.32 1.91 13.46
N GLU A 18 11.52 1.48 13.10
CA GLU A 18 12.71 2.31 13.22
C GLU A 18 12.85 3.32 12.07
N VAL A 19 12.49 2.95 10.84
CA VAL A 19 12.62 3.88 9.70
C VAL A 19 11.35 4.68 9.52
N PHE A 20 10.19 4.05 9.31
CA PHE A 20 8.98 4.80 9.02
C PHE A 20 8.45 5.55 10.24
N ALA A 21 8.18 4.85 11.35
CA ALA A 21 7.58 5.50 12.51
C ALA A 21 8.53 6.50 13.18
N HIS A 22 9.81 6.17 13.38
CA HIS A 22 10.73 7.03 14.11
C HIS A 22 11.48 8.07 13.26
N ARG A 23 11.90 7.73 12.04
CA ARG A 23 12.78 8.61 11.23
C ARG A 23 12.07 9.37 10.11
N ILE A 24 10.96 8.86 9.57
CA ILE A 24 10.20 9.55 8.51
C ILE A 24 8.97 10.27 9.08
N VAL A 25 8.20 9.58 9.93
CA VAL A 25 6.92 10.08 10.47
C VAL A 25 7.11 10.82 11.78
N HIS A 26 8.10 10.44 12.59
CA HIS A 26 8.25 10.90 13.97
C HIS A 26 6.94 10.70 14.77
N ALA A 27 6.42 9.47 14.74
CA ALA A 27 5.10 9.07 15.24
C ALA A 27 4.82 9.49 16.70
N THR A 28 5.86 9.59 17.52
CA THR A 28 5.77 9.99 18.93
C THR A 28 5.79 11.50 19.15
N GLN A 29 6.08 12.33 18.14
CA GLN A 29 6.03 13.79 18.23
C GLN A 29 4.62 14.32 17.97
N ALA A 30 4.19 15.31 18.74
CA ALA A 30 2.89 15.95 18.55
C ALA A 30 2.79 16.66 17.18
N PRO A 31 1.66 16.52 16.46
CA PRO A 31 0.55 15.60 16.74
C PRO A 31 0.95 14.13 16.49
N HIS A 32 0.63 13.23 17.41
CA HIS A 32 1.00 11.81 17.32
C HIS A 32 0.42 11.15 16.05
N ARG A 33 1.13 10.13 15.54
CA ARG A 33 0.71 9.34 14.38
C ARG A 33 0.83 7.86 14.66
N THR A 34 -0.02 7.09 14.00
CA THR A 34 0.07 5.64 13.94
C THR A 34 0.53 5.23 12.55
N VAL A 35 1.42 4.23 12.49
CA VAL A 35 1.87 3.61 11.25
C VAL A 35 1.41 2.16 11.28
N THR A 36 0.59 1.76 10.32
CA THR A 36 0.20 0.36 10.08
C THR A 36 0.83 -0.12 8.80
N GLU A 37 1.20 -1.40 8.70
CA GLU A 37 1.61 -2.02 7.44
C GLU A 37 0.53 -3.00 6.99
N SER A 38 0.35 -3.09 5.69
CA SER A 38 -0.57 -4.03 5.05
C SER A 38 0.06 -4.60 3.80
N HIS A 39 -0.27 -5.85 3.50
CA HIS A 39 -0.03 -6.43 2.19
C HIS A 39 -1.10 -5.93 1.22
N VAL A 40 -0.76 -5.82 -0.06
CA VAL A 40 -1.77 -5.71 -1.11
C VAL A 40 -2.71 -6.92 -0.99
N PRO A 41 -4.03 -6.71 -0.77
CA PRO A 41 -4.98 -7.80 -0.70
C PRO A 41 -5.00 -8.63 -1.99
N PRO A 42 -5.13 -9.97 -1.92
CA PRO A 42 -5.14 -10.83 -3.09
C PRO A 42 -6.23 -10.52 -4.12
N HIS A 43 -7.32 -9.89 -3.70
CA HIS A 43 -8.44 -9.51 -4.57
C HIS A 43 -8.29 -8.13 -5.21
N TRP A 44 -7.25 -7.36 -4.86
CA TRP A 44 -6.95 -6.09 -5.52
C TRP A 44 -6.24 -6.32 -6.85
N MET A 45 -6.73 -5.65 -7.90
CA MET A 45 -6.13 -5.68 -9.23
C MET A 45 -5.11 -4.56 -9.38
N VAL A 46 -3.94 -4.69 -8.73
CA VAL A 46 -2.82 -3.75 -8.87
C VAL A 46 -1.88 -4.22 -9.99
N PRO A 47 -1.77 -3.55 -11.15
CA PRO A 47 -0.99 -4.07 -12.27
C PRO A 47 0.52 -4.13 -12.01
N ASP A 48 1.06 -3.06 -11.45
CA ASP A 48 2.47 -2.86 -11.13
C ASP A 48 2.61 -1.77 -10.05
N GLY A 49 3.80 -1.60 -9.49
CA GLY A 49 4.06 -0.58 -8.48
C GLY A 49 3.85 0.86 -8.98
N ALA A 50 4.12 1.13 -10.26
CA ALA A 50 3.93 2.47 -10.83
C ALA A 50 2.45 2.83 -10.92
N ALA A 51 1.58 1.86 -11.23
CA ALA A 51 0.13 2.01 -11.22
C ALA A 51 -0.39 2.29 -9.81
N PHE A 52 0.19 1.65 -8.80
CA PHE A 52 -0.13 1.95 -7.41
C PHE A 52 0.27 3.38 -7.03
N HIS A 53 1.50 3.80 -7.35
CA HIS A 53 1.96 5.17 -7.11
C HIS A 53 1.10 6.22 -7.82
N ARG A 54 0.70 5.97 -9.08
CA ARG A 54 -0.23 6.85 -9.80
C ARG A 54 -1.58 6.93 -9.09
N ALA A 55 -2.14 5.81 -8.66
CA ALA A 55 -3.39 5.81 -7.91
C ALA A 55 -3.29 6.62 -6.60
N LEU A 56 -2.18 6.51 -5.87
CA LEU A 56 -1.94 7.32 -4.66
C LEU A 56 -1.87 8.82 -4.99
N ALA A 57 -1.25 9.19 -6.11
CA ALA A 57 -1.19 10.58 -6.56
C ALA A 57 -2.58 11.10 -6.96
N ASP A 58 -3.31 10.34 -7.78
CA ASP A 58 -4.65 10.70 -8.27
C ASP A 58 -5.65 10.88 -7.11
N LEU A 59 -5.56 10.04 -6.08
CA LEU A 59 -6.42 10.08 -4.90
C LEU A 59 -5.93 11.08 -3.83
N GLY A 60 -4.75 11.67 -3.99
CA GLY A 60 -4.13 12.52 -2.97
C GLY A 60 -3.76 11.78 -1.68
N LEU A 61 -3.51 10.47 -1.76
CA LEU A 61 -3.24 9.59 -0.62
C LEU A 61 -1.75 9.33 -0.39
N GLY A 62 -0.87 9.80 -1.28
CA GLY A 62 0.57 9.70 -1.08
C GLY A 62 1.01 10.40 0.22
N TYR A 63 2.03 9.87 0.88
CA TYR A 63 2.52 10.43 2.14
C TYR A 63 2.85 11.93 2.03
N ASN A 64 2.17 12.73 2.85
CA ASN A 64 2.37 14.16 2.95
C ASN A 64 3.21 14.48 4.20
N ARG A 65 4.38 15.07 3.98
CA ARG A 65 5.32 15.43 5.06
C ARG A 65 4.81 16.52 5.99
N ALA A 66 3.99 17.45 5.49
CA ALA A 66 3.47 18.56 6.30
C ALA A 66 2.43 18.07 7.32
N THR A 67 1.52 17.18 6.88
CA THR A 67 0.49 16.59 7.75
C THR A 67 0.97 15.33 8.47
N ARG A 68 2.05 14.72 7.98
CA ARG A 68 2.58 13.41 8.42
C ARG A 68 1.52 12.32 8.35
N THR A 69 0.81 12.26 7.22
CA THR A 69 -0.27 11.29 6.96
C THR A 69 -0.23 10.81 5.51
N GLY A 70 -0.88 9.69 5.21
CA GLY A 70 -0.94 9.10 3.88
C GLY A 70 -0.16 7.79 3.76
N VAL A 71 0.05 7.32 2.54
CA VAL A 71 0.59 5.99 2.22
C VAL A 71 2.06 6.08 1.81
N ILE A 72 2.87 5.19 2.37
CA ILE A 72 4.27 4.94 2.03
C ILE A 72 4.33 3.52 1.43
N VAL A 73 4.92 3.34 0.25
CA VAL A 73 5.11 2.00 -0.34
C VAL A 73 6.37 1.36 0.25
N SER A 74 6.27 0.09 0.67
CA SER A 74 7.24 -0.59 1.52
C SER A 74 7.73 -1.90 0.86
N MET A 75 9.05 -2.14 0.86
CA MET A 75 9.69 -3.41 0.41
C MET A 75 9.40 -3.79 -1.07
N PRO A 76 10.14 -4.76 -1.69
CA PRO A 76 10.22 -4.79 -3.14
C PRO A 76 8.88 -5.20 -3.75
N ILE A 77 8.51 -4.49 -4.81
CA ILE A 77 7.41 -4.85 -5.68
C ILE A 77 7.84 -6.09 -6.45
N ILE A 78 7.19 -7.22 -6.15
CA ILE A 78 7.37 -8.45 -6.91
C ILE A 78 6.29 -8.43 -7.98
N ASP A 79 6.69 -8.13 -9.22
CA ASP A 79 5.83 -8.30 -10.38
C ASP A 79 5.77 -9.80 -10.69
N PRO A 80 4.60 -10.45 -10.53
CA PRO A 80 4.49 -11.86 -10.85
C PRO A 80 4.63 -12.07 -12.37
N PRO A 81 5.01 -13.30 -12.81
CA PRO A 81 5.07 -13.63 -14.22
C PRO A 81 3.76 -13.25 -14.92
N THR A 82 3.87 -12.70 -16.13
CA THR A 82 2.72 -12.23 -16.93
C THR A 82 1.58 -13.25 -16.92
N GLY A 83 0.45 -12.88 -16.31
CA GLY A 83 -0.76 -13.71 -16.23
C GLY A 83 -1.11 -14.25 -14.84
N ALA A 84 -0.26 -14.08 -13.82
CA ALA A 84 -0.47 -14.60 -12.47
C ALA A 84 -0.68 -13.50 -11.42
N GLY A 85 -1.82 -12.82 -11.44
CA GLY A 85 -2.20 -11.87 -10.37
C GLY A 85 -1.50 -10.51 -10.45
N GLY A 86 -2.00 -9.54 -9.68
CA GLY A 86 -1.41 -8.21 -9.59
C GLY A 86 -0.11 -8.19 -8.79
N ALA A 87 0.60 -7.07 -8.84
CA ALA A 87 1.81 -6.81 -8.08
C ALA A 87 1.63 -7.06 -6.58
N GLN A 88 2.62 -7.72 -5.97
CA GLN A 88 2.63 -8.04 -4.54
C GLN A 88 3.71 -7.22 -3.84
N PHE A 89 3.32 -6.46 -2.83
CA PHE A 89 4.19 -5.65 -1.98
C PHE A 89 3.49 -5.33 -0.66
N THR A 90 4.21 -4.73 0.28
CA THR A 90 3.61 -4.11 1.45
C THR A 90 3.54 -2.60 1.29
N PHE A 91 2.61 -1.98 1.97
CA PHE A 91 2.56 -0.52 2.09
C PHE A 91 2.20 -0.16 3.52
N SER A 92 2.68 0.99 3.95
CA SER A 92 2.40 1.54 5.27
C SER A 92 1.45 2.71 5.18
N THR A 93 0.43 2.72 6.04
CA THR A 93 -0.53 3.82 6.18
C THR A 93 -0.20 4.61 7.43
N VAL A 94 -0.03 5.92 7.27
CA VAL A 94 0.21 6.86 8.36
C VAL A 94 -1.07 7.66 8.61
N HIS A 95 -1.62 7.57 9.82
CA HIS A 95 -2.91 8.15 10.15
C HIS A 95 -2.96 8.70 11.58
N ASP A 96 -3.93 9.59 11.82
CA ASP A 96 -4.17 10.23 13.13
C ASP A 96 -5.27 9.52 13.96
N SER A 97 -6.10 8.71 13.30
CA SER A 97 -7.29 8.09 13.88
C SER A 97 -7.65 6.80 13.13
N PRO A 98 -8.40 5.87 13.76
CA PRO A 98 -8.94 4.70 13.07
C PRO A 98 -9.83 5.06 11.87
N ALA A 99 -10.58 6.17 11.96
CA ALA A 99 -11.42 6.65 10.86
C ALA A 99 -10.58 7.10 9.66
N GLY A 100 -9.47 7.81 9.90
CA GLY A 100 -8.53 8.20 8.84
C GLY A 100 -7.89 6.99 8.15
N HIS A 101 -7.54 5.95 8.92
CA HIS A 101 -7.07 4.68 8.35
C HIS A 101 -8.12 4.00 7.47
N ALA A 102 -9.36 3.89 7.96
CA ALA A 102 -10.46 3.26 7.22
C ALA A 102 -10.77 4.03 5.92
N ALA A 103 -10.75 5.36 5.94
CA ALA A 103 -10.99 6.18 4.75
C ALA A 103 -9.93 5.94 3.67
N ILE A 104 -8.64 5.86 4.05
CA ILE A 104 -7.56 5.50 3.12
C ILE A 104 -7.78 4.09 2.56
N TRP A 105 -8.09 3.13 3.43
CA TRP A 105 -8.33 1.75 3.02
C TRP A 105 -9.47 1.63 2.00
N HIS A 106 -10.62 2.23 2.29
CA HIS A 106 -11.79 2.19 1.41
C HIS A 106 -11.52 2.84 0.06
N ALA A 107 -10.81 3.96 0.01
CA ALA A 107 -10.45 4.59 -1.26
C ALA A 107 -9.56 3.69 -2.14
N LEU A 108 -8.63 2.95 -1.53
CA LEU A 108 -7.78 1.99 -2.25
C LEU A 108 -8.58 0.74 -2.66
N GLU A 109 -9.43 0.22 -1.77
CA GLU A 109 -10.34 -0.89 -2.04
C GLU A 109 -11.22 -0.56 -3.26
N ASP A 110 -11.91 0.58 -3.25
CA ASP A 110 -12.77 1.03 -4.36
C ASP A 110 -11.96 1.15 -5.67
N ARG A 111 -10.73 1.69 -5.60
CA ARG A 111 -9.87 1.86 -6.77
C ARG A 111 -9.44 0.54 -7.40
N PHE A 112 -9.04 -0.44 -6.59
CA PHE A 112 -8.42 -1.68 -7.08
C PHE A 112 -9.38 -2.85 -7.19
N THR A 113 -10.61 -2.75 -6.68
CA THR A 113 -11.67 -3.75 -6.89
C THR A 113 -12.63 -3.38 -8.02
N THR A 114 -12.88 -2.09 -8.25
CA THR A 114 -13.88 -1.63 -9.24
C THR A 114 -13.34 -1.56 -10.67
N THR A 115 -12.10 -2.01 -10.93
CA THR A 115 -11.52 -1.94 -12.28
C THR A 115 -11.42 -3.32 -12.95
N PRO A 116 -12.46 -3.77 -13.69
CA PRO A 116 -12.26 -4.67 -14.81
C PRO A 116 -11.63 -3.88 -15.96
N ARG A 117 -10.51 -4.36 -16.49
CA ARG A 117 -9.89 -3.80 -17.69
C ARG A 117 -10.85 -3.94 -18.89
N ALA A 118 -11.57 -2.86 -19.18
CA ALA A 118 -12.11 -2.56 -20.49
C ALA A 118 -10.93 -2.35 -21.48
N ALA A 119 -10.25 -3.43 -21.88
CA ALA A 119 -9.29 -3.46 -23.00
C ALA A 119 -8.90 -4.91 -23.35
N ALA A 120 -9.86 -5.63 -23.92
CA ALA A 120 -9.61 -6.79 -24.78
C ALA A 120 -10.81 -6.98 -25.71
N ARG A 121 -11.00 -6.06 -26.67
CA ARG A 121 -11.68 -6.42 -27.92
C ARG A 121 -10.61 -7.01 -28.84
N PRO A 122 -10.70 -8.28 -29.25
CA PRO A 122 -9.99 -8.71 -30.44
C PRO A 122 -10.58 -7.93 -31.61
N ALA A 123 -9.72 -7.22 -32.36
CA ALA A 123 -10.10 -6.72 -33.66
C ALA A 123 -10.48 -7.94 -34.52
N GLU A 124 -11.73 -7.97 -34.95
CA GLU A 124 -12.27 -8.90 -35.92
C GLU A 124 -11.42 -8.79 -37.20
N ARG A 125 -10.53 -9.77 -37.43
CA ARG A 125 -9.83 -9.85 -38.72
C ARG A 125 -10.82 -10.35 -39.75
N ARG A 126 -11.39 -9.42 -40.52
CA ARG A 126 -11.95 -9.71 -41.84
C ARG A 126 -10.81 -9.84 -42.84
N HIS A 127 -10.54 -11.06 -43.27
CA HIS A 127 -10.02 -11.41 -44.60
C HIS A 127 -10.73 -12.73 -44.94
N GLY A 128 -11.50 -12.83 -46.02
CA GLY A 128 -11.18 -12.39 -47.37
C GLY A 128 -10.74 -13.63 -48.12
#